data_AF-A0A3M1PJ10-F1
#
_entry.id   AF-A0A3M1PJ10-F1
#
_cell.length_a   1.000
_cell.length_b   1.000
_cell.length_c   1.000
_cell.angle_alpha   90.00
_cell.angle_beta   90.00
_cell.angle_gamma   90.00
#
_symmetry.space_group_name_H-M   'P 1'
#
loop_
_entity.id
_entity.type
_entity.pdbx_description
1 polymer ?
#
loop_
_entity_poly.entity_id
_entity_poly.type
_entity_poly.pdbx_seq_one_letter_code
_entity_poly.pdbx_strand_id
1 'polypeptide(L)'
;MSAESMLSAESMLPAEPTLSAEIGLNAAETAPESPEQARLLAELAHLRSQERERTARIHHLEQALDQALSCMDDLRLQMQDQGLLETQLAATEKFASVQQQAIARLKIRLKQQQQTIDSQLAETYARDRLAQERLAAAEARLQEQQEEVERLRMQLNGSHQSHGRDWQNGHPESLDASHHSHQQMLELEEAACYAQELSCRLQEHLEASQQQVQDLAVALSNAEARIAEMEVALSHTQAAPVARGEASPSAPAAALRTRTAARRLSPIATLGQDLARAQIKVEELEIELGRQLRLQAMWLQNNRELEAECDRHRARIADLESQNGDIQEQIFQHARQVSEYEATIHHWKDQYIASQRQIASFKELLDSVQVHLLASEQVDPELTAIFSELMTMIEVVSTLDSSNLHSLSAPPIARFNPLDLPDFLLRRRSYRHR
;
A
#
# COMPACT_ATOMS: atom_id res chain seq x y z
N MET A 1 11.03 -23.94 -22.18
CA MET A 1 10.81 -24.34 -23.60
C MET A 1 11.84 -23.58 -24.41
N SER A 2 13.06 -24.12 -24.48
CA SER A 2 13.54 -24.99 -25.56
C SER A 2 13.80 -24.22 -26.86
N ALA A 3 15.06 -23.82 -27.04
CA ALA A 3 15.70 -23.64 -28.33
C ALA A 3 17.23 -23.72 -28.14
N GLU A 4 17.71 -24.96 -27.96
CA GLU A 4 19.05 -25.34 -28.40
C GLU A 4 19.06 -25.26 -29.94
N SER A 5 20.04 -24.57 -30.55
CA SER A 5 20.50 -24.93 -31.90
C SER A 5 21.82 -24.23 -32.23
N MET A 6 22.90 -24.99 -32.04
CA MET A 6 23.91 -25.26 -33.05
C MET A 6 24.34 -24.09 -33.95
N LEU A 7 25.47 -23.45 -33.64
CA LEU A 7 26.40 -22.91 -34.64
C LEU A 7 27.83 -22.90 -34.05
N SER A 8 28.39 -24.10 -33.88
CA SER A 8 29.84 -24.28 -33.79
C SER A 8 30.39 -24.20 -35.22
N ALA A 9 30.77 -23.00 -35.65
CA ALA A 9 31.52 -22.81 -36.88
C ALA A 9 32.99 -23.19 -36.63
N GLU A 10 33.26 -24.42 -37.03
CA GLU A 10 34.53 -25.09 -37.27
C GLU A 10 35.60 -24.13 -37.83
N SER A 11 36.60 -23.83 -37.01
CA SER A 11 37.83 -23.14 -37.40
C SER A 11 38.65 -24.06 -38.32
N MET A 12 38.44 -23.93 -39.62
CA MET A 12 39.36 -24.45 -40.64
C MET A 12 40.64 -23.61 -40.60
N LEU A 13 41.60 -24.06 -39.80
CA LEU A 13 43.00 -23.69 -39.96
C LEU A 13 43.47 -24.12 -41.36
N PRO A 14 44.06 -23.21 -42.17
CA PRO A 14 44.74 -23.64 -43.37
C PRO A 14 45.98 -24.43 -42.96
N ALA A 15 46.01 -25.71 -43.35
CA ALA A 15 47.17 -26.57 -43.24
C ALA A 15 48.37 -25.90 -43.91
N GLU A 16 49.38 -25.55 -43.14
CA GLU A 16 50.68 -25.18 -43.69
C GLU A 16 51.25 -26.37 -44.48
N PRO A 17 51.59 -26.19 -45.77
CA PRO A 17 52.28 -27.23 -46.51
C PRO A 17 53.71 -27.31 -45.99
N THR A 18 53.98 -28.36 -45.23
CA THR A 18 55.32 -28.83 -44.87
C THR A 18 56.00 -29.33 -46.13
N LEU A 19 56.51 -28.41 -46.95
CA LEU A 19 57.42 -28.70 -48.06
C LEU A 19 58.84 -28.79 -47.52
N SER A 20 59.10 -29.84 -46.73
CA SER A 20 60.44 -30.39 -46.53
C SER A 20 60.73 -31.31 -47.72
N ALA A 21 60.95 -30.72 -48.90
CA ALA A 21 61.50 -31.43 -50.04
C ALA A 21 63.02 -31.31 -50.00
N GLU A 22 63.65 -32.43 -49.61
CA GLU A 22 65.06 -32.71 -49.79
C GLU A 22 65.50 -32.38 -51.23
N ILE A 23 66.31 -31.34 -51.38
CA ILE A 23 67.20 -31.18 -52.53
C ILE A 23 68.61 -31.25 -51.98
N GLY A 24 69.05 -32.49 -51.72
CA GLY A 24 70.45 -32.81 -51.96
C GLY A 24 70.65 -32.82 -53.46
N LEU A 25 71.60 -32.04 -53.98
CA LEU A 25 72.47 -32.38 -55.10
C LEU A 25 73.33 -31.16 -55.49
N ASN A 26 74.64 -31.42 -55.47
CA ASN A 26 75.68 -30.79 -56.27
C ASN A 26 76.21 -29.42 -55.82
N ALA A 27 77.10 -29.49 -54.82
CA ALA A 27 78.26 -28.61 -54.73
C ALA A 27 79.17 -28.85 -55.96
N ALA A 28 78.88 -28.15 -57.06
CA ALA A 28 79.79 -27.97 -58.18
C ALA A 28 80.17 -26.50 -58.25
N GLU A 29 81.27 -26.20 -57.56
CA GLU A 29 82.29 -25.19 -57.85
C GLU A 29 82.12 -24.47 -59.21
N THR A 30 81.32 -23.40 -59.24
CA THR A 30 81.33 -22.41 -60.34
C THR A 30 81.85 -21.08 -59.82
N ALA A 31 82.85 -20.60 -60.55
CA ALA A 31 83.72 -19.44 -60.32
C ALA A 31 82.97 -18.08 -60.31
N PRO A 32 83.66 -16.94 -60.11
CA PRO A 32 83.17 -15.77 -59.38
C PRO A 32 81.96 -15.13 -60.06
N GLU A 33 80.84 -15.11 -59.34
CA GLU A 33 79.68 -14.30 -59.67
C GLU A 33 80.13 -12.84 -59.87
N SER A 34 79.67 -12.21 -60.95
CA SER A 34 80.01 -10.82 -61.20
C SER A 34 79.49 -9.96 -60.03
N PRO A 35 80.21 -8.88 -59.64
CA PRO A 35 79.78 -8.01 -58.54
C PRO A 35 78.38 -7.40 -58.76
N GLU A 36 77.89 -7.36 -60.01
CA GLU A 36 76.54 -6.91 -60.34
C GLU A 36 75.46 -7.93 -59.94
N GLN A 37 75.74 -9.23 -60.06
CA GLN A 37 74.82 -10.29 -59.66
C GLN A 37 74.61 -10.29 -58.13
N ALA A 38 75.69 -10.16 -57.36
CA ALA A 38 75.60 -10.03 -55.90
C ALA A 38 74.78 -8.81 -55.47
N ARG A 39 74.92 -7.68 -56.19
CA ARG A 39 74.15 -6.45 -55.94
C ARG A 39 72.65 -6.63 -56.21
N LEU A 40 72.28 -7.26 -57.32
CA LEU A 40 70.87 -7.54 -57.65
C LEU A 40 70.24 -8.53 -56.67
N LEU A 41 70.98 -9.54 -56.20
CA LEU A 41 70.50 -10.46 -55.16
C LEU A 41 70.27 -9.74 -53.82
N ALA A 42 71.16 -8.83 -53.45
CA ALA A 42 70.99 -8.00 -52.25
C ALA A 42 69.77 -7.08 -52.37
N GLU A 43 69.54 -6.47 -53.53
CA GLU A 43 68.38 -5.62 -53.79
C GLU A 43 67.06 -6.41 -53.76
N LEU A 44 67.03 -7.62 -54.35
CA LEU A 44 65.88 -8.53 -54.25
C LEU A 44 65.62 -8.99 -52.82
N ALA A 45 66.67 -9.27 -52.04
CA ALA A 45 66.54 -9.62 -50.63
C ALA A 45 65.96 -8.44 -49.82
N HIS A 46 66.41 -7.22 -50.10
CA HIS A 46 65.88 -6.01 -49.48
C HIS A 46 64.41 -5.77 -49.83
N LEU A 47 64.03 -5.86 -51.11
CA LEU A 47 62.63 -5.74 -51.54
C LEU A 47 61.73 -6.79 -50.87
N ARG A 48 62.19 -8.04 -50.77
CA ARG A 48 61.47 -9.10 -50.05
C ARG A 48 61.33 -8.81 -48.55
N SER A 49 62.35 -8.25 -47.91
CA SER A 49 62.23 -7.84 -46.50
C SER A 49 61.23 -6.71 -46.32
N GLN A 50 61.22 -5.74 -47.24
CA GLN A 50 60.29 -4.62 -47.18
C GLN A 50 58.84 -5.07 -47.45
N GLU A 51 58.64 -6.03 -48.36
CA GLU A 51 57.33 -6.63 -48.61
C GLU A 51 56.82 -7.43 -47.41
N ARG A 52 57.69 -8.18 -46.73
CA ARG A 52 57.37 -8.85 -45.45
C ARG A 52 57.00 -7.87 -44.35
N GLU A 53 57.71 -6.75 -44.23
CA GLU A 53 57.38 -5.71 -43.25
C GLU A 53 56.04 -5.03 -43.57
N ARG A 54 55.78 -4.73 -44.85
CA ARG A 54 54.50 -4.17 -45.29
C ARG A 54 53.34 -5.11 -45.02
N THR A 55 53.49 -6.41 -45.32
CA THR A 55 52.46 -7.42 -45.04
C THR A 55 52.24 -7.60 -43.54
N ALA A 56 53.31 -7.64 -42.73
CA ALA A 56 53.20 -7.68 -41.27
C ALA A 56 52.50 -6.43 -40.72
N ARG A 57 52.79 -5.25 -41.25
CA ARG A 57 52.10 -4.00 -40.86
C ARG A 57 50.63 -4.01 -41.25
N ILE A 58 50.29 -4.52 -42.44
CA ILE A 58 48.90 -4.68 -42.89
C ILE A 58 48.16 -5.60 -41.92
N HIS A 59 48.72 -6.76 -41.57
CA HIS A 59 48.09 -7.67 -40.60
C HIS A 59 47.90 -7.06 -39.22
N HIS A 60 48.86 -6.29 -38.70
CA HIS A 60 48.67 -5.58 -37.43
C HIS A 60 47.55 -4.53 -37.51
N LEU A 61 47.42 -3.83 -38.64
CA LEU A 61 46.34 -2.85 -38.85
C LEU A 61 44.98 -3.54 -38.99
N GLU A 62 44.91 -4.66 -39.70
CA GLU A 62 43.71 -5.50 -39.80
C GLU A 62 43.28 -6.00 -38.42
N GLN A 63 44.22 -6.53 -37.63
CA GLN A 63 43.95 -6.98 -36.27
C GLN A 63 43.50 -5.84 -35.35
N ALA A 64 44.11 -4.66 -35.45
CA ALA A 64 43.69 -3.48 -34.69
C ALA A 64 42.28 -3.01 -35.10
N LEU A 65 41.94 -3.10 -36.38
CA LEU A 65 40.63 -2.75 -36.91
C LEU A 65 39.56 -3.74 -36.44
N ASP A 66 39.85 -5.04 -36.48
CA ASP A 66 38.96 -6.09 -35.96
C ASP A 66 38.71 -5.92 -34.46
N GLN A 67 39.75 -5.59 -33.69
CA GLN A 67 39.61 -5.27 -32.26
C GLN A 67 38.77 -4.02 -32.04
N ALA A 68 38.97 -2.96 -32.83
CA ALA A 68 38.17 -1.74 -32.73
C ALA A 68 36.70 -1.98 -33.08
N LEU A 69 36.42 -2.81 -34.10
CA LEU A 69 35.06 -3.23 -34.46
C LEU A 69 34.40 -4.03 -33.34
N SER A 70 35.11 -5.00 -32.76
CA SER A 70 34.62 -5.77 -31.61
C SER A 70 34.30 -4.88 -30.41
N CYS A 71 35.18 -3.93 -30.07
CA CYS A 71 34.94 -2.98 -28.99
C CYS A 71 33.72 -2.07 -29.27
N MET A 72 33.52 -1.64 -30.52
CA MET A 72 32.33 -0.85 -30.87
C MET A 72 31.04 -1.65 -30.75
N ASP A 73 31.05 -2.94 -31.12
CA ASP A 73 29.87 -3.79 -31.01
C ASP A 73 29.53 -4.09 -29.54
N ASP A 74 30.53 -4.29 -28.69
CA ASP A 74 30.34 -4.41 -27.23
C ASP A 74 29.75 -3.12 -26.63
N LEU A 75 30.24 -1.95 -27.02
CA LEU A 75 29.69 -0.67 -26.59
C LEU A 75 28.24 -0.47 -27.08
N ARG A 76 27.91 -0.90 -28.30
CA ARG A 76 26.53 -0.87 -28.81
C ARG A 76 25.61 -1.77 -28.00
N LEU A 77 26.07 -2.96 -27.62
CA LEU A 77 25.31 -3.87 -26.76
C LEU A 77 25.07 -3.23 -25.39
N GLN A 78 26.09 -2.63 -24.78
CA GLN A 78 25.96 -1.91 -23.51
C GLN A 78 25.00 -0.72 -23.59
N MET A 79 25.01 0.04 -24.69
CA MET A 79 24.06 1.13 -24.90
C MET A 79 22.61 0.63 -25.03
N GLN A 80 22.39 -0.54 -25.65
CA GLN A 80 21.06 -1.16 -25.71
C GLN A 80 20.58 -1.62 -24.33
N ASP A 81 21.46 -2.26 -23.56
CA ASP A 81 21.17 -2.67 -22.17
C ASP A 81 20.86 -1.46 -21.28
N GLN A 82 21.61 -0.37 -21.42
CA GLN A 82 21.33 0.89 -20.73
C GLN A 82 19.95 1.45 -21.11
N GLY A 83 19.60 1.45 -22.40
CA GLY A 83 18.27 1.89 -22.85
C GLY A 83 17.13 1.03 -22.27
N LEU A 84 17.33 -0.28 -22.15
CA LEU A 84 16.38 -1.18 -21.49
C LEU A 84 16.24 -0.85 -19.99
N LEU A 85 17.35 -0.59 -19.29
CA LEU A 85 17.32 -0.19 -17.87
C LEU A 85 16.63 1.17 -17.67
N GLU A 86 16.90 2.16 -18.53
CA GLU A 86 16.26 3.48 -18.47
C GLU A 86 14.75 3.38 -18.71
N THR A 87 14.31 2.56 -19.66
CA THR A 87 12.87 2.35 -19.91
C THR A 87 12.18 1.63 -18.76
N GLN A 88 12.84 0.65 -18.13
CA GLN A 88 12.33 0.00 -16.93
C GLN A 88 12.25 0.96 -15.75
N LEU A 89 13.28 1.78 -15.53
CA LEU A 89 13.33 2.78 -14.46
C LEU A 89 12.23 3.85 -14.66
N ALA A 90 12.02 4.34 -15.88
CA ALA A 90 10.93 5.25 -16.19
C ALA A 90 9.55 4.59 -15.97
N ALA A 91 9.41 3.29 -16.20
CA ALA A 91 8.17 2.56 -15.92
C ALA A 91 7.92 2.42 -14.41
N THR A 92 8.94 2.07 -13.63
CA THR A 92 8.81 1.95 -12.16
C THR A 92 8.51 3.29 -11.50
N GLU A 93 9.11 4.39 -11.99
CA GLU A 93 8.78 5.75 -11.54
C GLU A 93 7.31 6.11 -11.81
N LYS A 94 6.77 5.75 -12.98
CA LYS A 94 5.35 5.95 -13.29
C LYS A 94 4.46 5.15 -12.34
N PHE A 95 4.79 3.89 -12.06
CA PHE A 95 4.04 3.09 -11.09
C PHE A 95 4.09 3.68 -9.68
N ALA A 96 5.27 4.13 -9.23
CA ALA A 96 5.43 4.79 -7.93
C ALA A 96 4.59 6.08 -7.84
N SER A 97 4.55 6.89 -8.90
CA SER A 97 3.71 8.08 -8.97
C SER A 97 2.21 7.77 -8.85
N VAL A 98 1.73 6.75 -9.56
CA VAL A 98 0.33 6.28 -9.47
C VAL A 98 0.01 5.77 -8.05
N GLN A 99 0.92 5.02 -7.43
CA GLN A 99 0.76 4.55 -6.05
C GLN A 99 0.70 5.71 -5.05
N GLN A 100 1.59 6.70 -5.18
CA GLN A 100 1.56 7.91 -4.33
C GLN A 100 0.25 8.67 -4.48
N GLN A 101 -0.26 8.82 -5.71
CA GLN A 101 -1.55 9.46 -5.96
C GLN A 101 -2.72 8.68 -5.33
N ALA A 102 -2.71 7.34 -5.44
CA ALA A 102 -3.72 6.48 -4.82
C ALA A 102 -3.71 6.61 -3.29
N ILE A 103 -2.52 6.59 -2.68
CA ILE A 103 -2.35 6.79 -1.23
C ILE A 103 -2.85 8.16 -0.80
N ALA A 104 -2.54 9.23 -1.55
CA ALA A 104 -3.02 10.57 -1.25
C ALA A 104 -4.56 10.65 -1.29
N ARG A 105 -5.20 10.04 -2.29
CA ARG A 105 -6.67 9.98 -2.39
C ARG A 105 -7.29 9.18 -1.25
N LEU A 106 -6.72 8.03 -0.88
CA LEU A 106 -7.20 7.23 0.25
C LEU A 106 -7.07 7.98 1.57
N LYS A 107 -5.96 8.69 1.79
CA LYS A 107 -5.78 9.55 2.98
C LYS A 107 -6.83 10.66 3.07
N ILE A 108 -7.17 11.29 1.94
CA ILE A 108 -8.25 12.30 1.89
C ILE A 108 -9.59 11.66 2.25
N ARG A 109 -9.92 10.51 1.65
CA ARG A 109 -11.18 9.79 1.93
C ARG A 109 -11.28 9.38 3.40
N LEU A 110 -10.20 8.89 4.00
CA LEU A 110 -10.15 8.49 5.40
C LEU A 110 -10.35 9.71 6.32
N LYS A 111 -9.73 10.85 6.03
CA LYS A 111 -9.96 12.10 6.77
C LYS A 111 -11.42 12.58 6.67
N GLN A 112 -12.03 12.50 5.50
CA GLN A 112 -13.44 12.86 5.31
C GLN A 112 -14.37 11.91 6.09
N GLN A 113 -14.08 10.62 6.07
CA GLN A 113 -14.84 9.63 6.86
C GLN A 113 -14.70 9.88 8.35
N GLN A 114 -13.49 10.17 8.84
CA GLN A 114 -13.25 10.52 10.24
C GLN A 114 -14.05 11.76 10.66
N GLN A 115 -14.01 12.83 9.85
CA GLN A 115 -14.80 14.04 10.11
C GLN A 115 -16.30 13.78 10.15
N THR A 116 -16.80 12.87 9.31
CA THR A 116 -18.21 12.48 9.31
C THR A 116 -18.58 11.76 10.60
N ILE A 117 -17.76 10.81 11.05
CA ILE A 117 -17.97 10.10 12.32
C ILE A 117 -17.92 11.09 13.50
N ASP A 118 -16.94 11.99 13.53
CA ASP A 118 -16.81 12.98 14.60
C ASP A 118 -18.03 13.91 14.66
N SER A 119 -18.57 14.31 13.50
CA SER A 119 -19.81 15.11 13.43
C SER A 119 -21.03 14.36 13.96
N GLN A 120 -21.16 13.06 13.62
CA GLN A 120 -22.24 12.21 14.12
C GLN A 120 -22.15 12.02 15.63
N LEU A 121 -20.94 11.79 16.16
CA LEU A 121 -20.72 11.71 17.61
C LEU A 121 -21.07 13.02 18.31
N ALA A 122 -20.68 14.16 17.76
CA ALA A 122 -21.05 15.47 18.31
C ALA A 122 -22.58 15.67 18.33
N GLU A 123 -23.29 15.26 17.27
CA GLU A 123 -24.75 15.29 17.24
C GLU A 123 -25.38 14.36 18.28
N THR A 124 -24.87 13.14 18.45
CA THR A 124 -25.39 12.22 19.47
C THR A 124 -25.17 12.76 20.86
N TYR A 125 -24.00 13.32 21.17
CA TYR A 125 -23.75 13.97 22.46
C TYR A 125 -24.68 15.16 22.70
N ALA A 126 -24.98 15.94 21.68
CA ALA A 126 -25.94 17.04 21.79
C ALA A 126 -27.37 16.52 22.06
N ARG A 127 -27.80 15.43 21.41
CA ARG A 127 -29.10 14.78 21.65
C ARG A 127 -29.17 14.20 23.06
N ASP A 128 -28.13 13.53 23.52
CA ASP A 128 -28.06 12.94 24.86
C ASP A 128 -28.13 14.02 25.94
N ARG A 129 -27.42 15.14 25.76
CA ARG A 129 -27.50 16.28 26.66
C ARG A 129 -28.92 16.86 26.73
N LEU A 130 -29.57 17.03 25.59
CA LEU A 130 -30.95 17.54 25.53
C LEU A 130 -31.92 16.55 26.21
N ALA A 131 -31.73 15.25 26.03
CA ALA A 131 -32.49 14.23 26.73
C ALA A 131 -32.29 14.29 28.25
N GLN A 132 -31.05 14.46 28.72
CA GLN A 132 -30.75 14.66 30.14
C GLN A 132 -31.40 15.92 30.71
N GLU A 133 -31.35 17.04 29.99
CA GLU A 133 -32.01 18.29 30.39
C GLU A 133 -33.54 18.11 30.50
N ARG A 134 -34.16 17.34 29.59
CA ARG A 134 -35.59 17.00 29.67
C ARG A 134 -35.93 16.09 30.85
N LEU A 135 -35.08 15.09 31.13
CA LEU A 135 -35.27 14.20 32.28
C LEU A 135 -35.15 14.98 33.59
N ALA A 136 -34.12 15.83 33.73
CA ALA A 136 -33.96 16.69 34.91
C ALA A 136 -35.14 17.64 35.09
N ALA A 137 -35.67 18.22 34.00
CA ALA A 137 -36.87 19.06 34.08
C ALA A 137 -38.13 18.28 34.49
N ALA A 138 -38.28 17.03 34.04
CA ALA A 138 -39.38 16.16 34.45
C ALA A 138 -39.27 15.75 35.92
N GLU A 139 -38.06 15.41 36.39
CA GLU A 139 -37.78 15.12 37.80
C GLU A 139 -38.10 16.31 38.70
N ALA A 140 -37.70 17.52 38.31
CA ALA A 140 -38.01 18.74 39.06
C ALA A 140 -39.54 18.98 39.19
N ARG A 141 -40.31 18.76 38.12
CA ARG A 141 -41.78 18.86 38.17
C ARG A 141 -42.41 17.80 39.06
N LEU A 142 -41.89 16.57 39.04
CA LEU A 142 -42.37 15.50 39.91
C LEU A 142 -42.09 15.81 41.38
N GLN A 143 -40.93 16.40 41.70
CA GLN A 143 -40.62 16.87 43.06
C GLN A 143 -41.58 17.97 43.51
N GLU A 144 -41.84 18.97 42.66
CA GLU A 144 -42.79 20.04 42.94
C GLU A 144 -44.20 19.48 43.23
N GLN A 145 -44.68 18.54 42.41
CA GLN A 145 -45.96 17.85 42.65
C GLN A 145 -45.97 17.04 43.95
N GLN A 146 -44.87 16.37 44.30
CA GLN A 146 -44.76 15.63 45.56
C GLN A 146 -44.85 16.58 46.77
N GLU A 147 -44.14 17.71 46.73
CA GLU A 147 -44.20 18.73 47.77
C GLU A 147 -45.60 19.33 47.92
N GLU A 148 -46.31 19.58 46.81
CA GLU A 148 -47.71 20.03 46.84
C GLU A 148 -48.64 18.99 47.48
N VAL A 149 -48.50 17.72 47.12
CA VAL A 149 -49.30 16.64 47.73
C VAL A 149 -49.00 16.51 49.22
N GLU A 150 -47.75 16.62 49.64
CA GLU A 150 -47.37 16.61 51.05
C GLU A 150 -47.93 17.82 51.81
N ARG A 151 -47.90 19.01 51.19
CA ARG A 151 -48.51 20.24 51.75
C ARG A 151 -50.01 20.07 51.95
N LEU A 152 -50.73 19.56 50.94
CA LEU A 152 -52.17 19.29 51.02
C LEU A 152 -52.48 18.24 52.09
N ARG A 153 -51.67 17.18 52.21
CA ARG A 153 -51.81 16.18 53.29
C ARG A 153 -51.63 16.78 54.68
N MET A 154 -50.64 17.67 54.86
CA MET A 154 -50.42 18.38 56.13
C MET A 154 -51.61 19.31 56.47
N GLN A 155 -52.15 20.01 55.47
CA GLN A 155 -53.35 20.85 55.64
C GLN A 155 -54.58 20.03 56.04
N LEU A 156 -54.87 18.93 55.34
CA LEU A 156 -55.98 18.02 55.66
C LEU A 156 -55.85 17.42 57.08
N ASN A 157 -54.65 16.96 57.45
CA ASN A 157 -54.41 16.45 58.80
C ASN A 157 -54.54 17.53 59.87
N GLY A 158 -54.14 18.78 59.57
CA GLY A 158 -54.33 19.93 60.44
C GLY A 158 -55.81 20.26 60.67
N SER A 159 -56.60 20.31 59.59
CA SER A 159 -58.05 20.57 59.66
C SER A 159 -58.81 19.46 60.40
N HIS A 160 -58.41 18.20 60.25
CA HIS A 160 -59.02 17.10 61.01
C HIS A 160 -58.72 17.17 62.51
N GLN A 161 -57.53 17.63 62.92
CA GLN A 161 -57.18 17.78 64.33
C GLN A 161 -57.84 18.99 65.01
N SER A 162 -58.08 20.10 64.28
CA SER A 162 -58.81 21.25 64.81
C SER A 162 -60.28 20.91 65.02
N HIS A 163 -60.96 20.36 64.01
CA HIS A 163 -62.35 19.93 64.14
C HIS A 163 -62.56 18.84 65.20
N GLY A 164 -61.62 17.89 65.34
CA GLY A 164 -61.74 16.82 66.35
C GLY A 164 -61.75 17.31 67.81
N ARG A 165 -61.10 18.45 68.12
CA ARG A 165 -61.10 19.01 69.48
C ARG A 165 -62.37 19.78 69.80
N ASP A 166 -62.93 20.48 68.83
CA ASP A 166 -64.13 21.31 69.03
C ASP A 166 -65.40 20.45 69.18
N TRP A 167 -65.47 19.27 68.54
CA TRP A 167 -66.58 18.33 68.72
C TRP A 167 -66.56 17.58 70.06
N GLN A 168 -65.41 17.43 70.74
CA GLN A 168 -65.32 16.75 72.03
C GLN A 168 -65.63 17.64 73.25
N ASN A 169 -65.52 18.96 73.12
CA ASN A 169 -65.92 19.91 74.16
C ASN A 169 -67.35 20.38 73.91
N GLY A 170 -68.32 19.50 74.20
CA GLY A 170 -69.75 19.77 74.03
C GLY A 170 -70.21 21.02 74.79
N HIS A 171 -70.43 22.11 74.06
CA HIS A 171 -71.26 23.22 74.49
C HIS A 171 -72.34 23.44 73.43
N PRO A 172 -73.61 23.05 73.70
CA PRO A 172 -74.72 23.50 72.90
C PRO A 172 -75.08 24.93 73.34
N GLU A 173 -75.64 25.70 72.42
CA GLU A 173 -76.18 27.07 72.60
C GLU A 173 -75.20 28.23 72.34
N SER A 174 -74.88 28.46 71.06
CA SER A 174 -74.70 29.82 70.57
C SER A 174 -75.21 29.95 69.13
N LEU A 175 -75.96 31.02 68.84
CA LEU A 175 -76.31 31.44 67.48
C LEU A 175 -75.07 31.65 66.58
N ASP A 176 -73.88 31.74 67.17
CA ASP A 176 -72.61 31.77 66.46
C ASP A 176 -72.27 30.44 65.76
N ALA A 177 -72.86 29.30 66.18
CA ALA A 177 -72.67 28.01 65.52
C ALA A 177 -73.31 27.95 64.12
N SER A 178 -74.39 28.71 63.89
CA SER A 178 -74.99 28.83 62.56
C SER A 178 -74.13 29.69 61.64
N HIS A 179 -73.53 30.76 62.16
CA HIS A 179 -72.58 31.59 61.40
C HIS A 179 -71.30 30.81 61.10
N HIS A 180 -70.78 30.05 62.07
CA HIS A 180 -69.61 29.20 61.87
C HIS A 180 -69.87 28.04 60.91
N SER A 181 -71.05 27.40 60.97
CA SER A 181 -71.45 26.37 60.01
C SER A 181 -71.64 26.93 58.59
N HIS A 182 -72.19 28.15 58.46
CA HIS A 182 -72.28 28.80 57.16
C HIS A 182 -70.91 29.20 56.61
N GLN A 183 -69.99 29.63 57.49
CA GLN A 183 -68.62 29.95 57.11
C GLN A 183 -67.83 28.69 56.70
N GLN A 184 -67.99 27.58 57.42
CA GLN A 184 -67.42 26.28 57.01
C GLN A 184 -68.02 25.76 55.71
N MET A 185 -69.32 26.00 55.46
CA MET A 185 -69.96 25.66 54.19
C MET A 185 -69.32 26.45 53.03
N LEU A 186 -69.08 27.75 53.23
CA LEU A 186 -68.40 28.59 52.25
C LEU A 186 -66.94 28.14 52.01
N GLU A 187 -66.21 27.75 53.06
CA GLU A 187 -64.85 27.21 52.92
C GLU A 187 -64.82 25.86 52.20
N LEU A 188 -65.81 24.99 52.44
CA LEU A 188 -65.97 23.73 51.71
C LEU A 188 -66.39 23.95 50.26
N GLU A 189 -67.23 24.96 49.99
CA GLU A 189 -67.58 25.37 48.62
C GLU A 189 -66.37 25.93 47.88
N GLU A 190 -65.54 26.74 48.53
CA GLU A 190 -64.29 27.26 47.96
C GLU A 190 -63.27 26.13 47.71
N ALA A 191 -63.11 25.21 48.65
CA ALA A 191 -62.26 24.03 48.49
C ALA A 191 -62.76 23.08 47.39
N ALA A 192 -64.09 22.92 47.26
CA ALA A 192 -64.69 22.15 46.17
C ALA A 192 -64.45 22.82 44.81
N CYS A 193 -64.58 24.14 44.73
CA CYS A 193 -64.26 24.91 43.52
C CYS A 193 -62.78 24.76 43.16
N TYR A 194 -61.87 24.85 44.13
CA TYR A 194 -60.43 24.67 43.91
C TYR A 194 -60.09 23.24 43.45
N ALA A 195 -60.67 22.22 44.08
CA ALA A 195 -60.49 20.84 43.67
C ALA A 195 -61.01 20.58 42.25
N GLN A 196 -62.14 21.22 41.88
CA GLN A 196 -62.69 21.13 40.55
C GLN A 196 -61.77 21.83 39.53
N GLU A 197 -61.26 23.01 39.84
CA GLU A 197 -60.29 23.71 38.98
C GLU A 197 -59.01 22.91 38.78
N LEU A 198 -58.47 22.30 39.87
CA LEU A 198 -57.32 21.42 39.79
C LEU A 198 -57.61 20.18 38.92
N SER A 199 -58.80 19.59 39.05
CA SER A 199 -59.19 18.44 38.22
C SER A 199 -59.27 18.82 36.73
N CYS A 200 -59.78 20.01 36.41
CA CYS A 200 -59.79 20.53 35.04
C CYS A 200 -58.36 20.74 34.52
N ARG A 201 -57.46 21.35 35.31
CA ARG A 201 -56.06 21.55 34.90
C ARG A 201 -55.30 20.23 34.70
N LEU A 202 -55.52 19.25 35.59
CA LEU A 202 -54.92 17.92 35.43
C LEU A 202 -55.47 17.20 34.21
N GLN A 203 -56.76 17.36 33.91
CA GLN A 203 -57.36 16.82 32.70
C GLN A 203 -56.79 17.48 31.44
N GLU A 204 -56.66 18.80 31.41
CA GLU A 204 -56.01 19.53 30.32
C GLU A 204 -54.55 19.07 30.13
N HIS A 205 -53.81 18.87 31.23
CA HIS A 205 -52.43 18.38 31.14
C HIS A 205 -52.37 16.94 30.62
N LEU A 206 -53.30 16.08 31.03
CA LEU A 206 -53.40 14.70 30.56
C LEU A 206 -53.75 14.68 29.07
N GLU A 207 -54.70 15.48 28.61
CA GLU A 207 -55.05 15.66 27.20
C GLU A 207 -53.86 16.17 26.38
N ALA A 208 -53.13 17.18 26.88
CA ALA A 208 -51.92 17.69 26.23
C ALA A 208 -50.82 16.62 26.13
N SER A 209 -50.63 15.80 27.17
CA SER A 209 -49.67 14.70 27.15
C SER A 209 -50.08 13.58 26.17
N GLN A 210 -51.37 13.28 26.08
CA GLN A 210 -51.90 12.32 25.11
C GLN A 210 -51.74 12.83 23.68
N GLN A 211 -51.97 14.13 23.44
CA GLN A 211 -51.72 14.75 22.15
C GLN A 211 -50.23 14.66 21.77
N GLN A 212 -49.33 14.91 22.72
CA GLN A 212 -47.89 14.78 22.48
C GLN A 212 -47.49 13.33 22.15
N VAL A 213 -48.09 12.33 22.81
CA VAL A 213 -47.87 10.92 22.48
C VAL A 213 -48.41 10.58 21.08
N GLN A 214 -49.57 11.12 20.70
CA GLN A 214 -50.12 10.95 19.35
C GLN A 214 -49.23 11.59 18.28
N ASP A 215 -48.72 12.81 18.51
CA ASP A 215 -47.82 13.50 17.60
C ASP A 215 -46.50 12.73 17.42
N LEU A 216 -45.94 12.19 18.51
CA LEU A 216 -44.76 11.32 18.46
C LEU A 216 -45.04 10.00 17.73
N ALA A 217 -46.22 9.40 17.92
CA ALA A 217 -46.62 8.20 17.19
C ALA A 217 -46.74 8.45 15.68
N VAL A 218 -47.33 9.60 15.29
CA VAL A 218 -47.38 10.03 13.87
C VAL A 218 -45.97 10.29 13.34
N ALA A 219 -45.08 10.92 14.11
CA ALA A 219 -43.70 11.15 13.71
C ALA A 219 -42.91 9.84 13.53
N LEU A 220 -43.11 8.85 14.41
CA LEU A 220 -42.55 7.51 14.27
C LEU A 220 -43.08 6.79 13.04
N SER A 221 -44.40 6.81 12.80
CA SER A 221 -45.01 6.24 11.60
C SER A 221 -44.47 6.89 10.31
N ASN A 222 -44.27 8.21 10.30
CA ASN A 222 -43.66 8.92 9.17
C ASN A 222 -42.19 8.52 8.98
N ALA A 223 -41.44 8.33 10.07
CA ALA A 223 -40.05 7.86 10.01
C ALA A 223 -39.98 6.42 9.48
N GLU A 224 -40.87 5.54 9.92
CA GLU A 224 -41.00 4.16 9.42
C GLU A 224 -41.37 4.11 7.95
N ALA A 225 -42.30 4.97 7.50
CA ALA A 225 -42.65 5.11 6.09
C ALA A 225 -41.45 5.58 5.26
N ARG A 226 -40.68 6.55 5.77
CA ARG A 226 -39.45 7.03 5.11
C ARG A 226 -38.36 5.96 5.05
N ILE A 227 -38.21 5.14 6.09
CA ILE A 227 -37.32 3.98 6.07
C ILE A 227 -37.78 2.98 5.01
N ALA A 228 -39.08 2.66 4.95
CA ALA A 228 -39.63 1.78 3.93
C ALA A 228 -39.42 2.32 2.51
N GLU A 229 -39.56 3.63 2.29
CA GLU A 229 -39.26 4.29 1.00
C GLU A 229 -37.77 4.14 0.63
N MET A 230 -36.86 4.33 1.59
CA MET A 230 -35.43 4.11 1.37
C MET A 230 -35.11 2.63 1.10
N GLU A 231 -35.76 1.69 1.78
CA GLU A 231 -35.65 0.25 1.52
C GLU A 231 -36.14 -0.11 0.12
N VAL A 232 -37.23 0.49 -0.34
CA VAL A 232 -37.73 0.35 -1.72
C VAL A 232 -36.75 0.96 -2.72
N ALA A 233 -36.19 2.14 -2.45
CA ALA A 233 -35.18 2.74 -3.33
C ALA A 233 -33.88 1.91 -3.40
N LEU A 234 -33.44 1.34 -2.28
CA LEU A 234 -32.27 0.45 -2.21
C LEU A 234 -32.54 -0.88 -2.93
N SER A 235 -33.70 -1.49 -2.73
CA SER A 235 -34.08 -2.68 -3.50
C SER A 235 -34.24 -2.40 -4.99
N HIS A 236 -34.73 -1.21 -5.38
CA HIS A 236 -34.83 -0.81 -6.79
C HIS A 236 -33.46 -0.59 -7.44
N THR A 237 -32.48 -0.07 -6.70
CA THR A 237 -31.10 0.08 -7.18
C THR A 237 -30.33 -1.23 -7.18
N GLN A 238 -30.68 -2.20 -6.32
CA GLN A 238 -30.11 -3.55 -6.33
C GLN A 238 -30.78 -4.49 -7.37
N ALA A 239 -32.02 -4.21 -7.78
CA ALA A 239 -32.79 -5.06 -8.69
C ALA A 239 -32.66 -4.72 -10.19
N ALA A 240 -31.85 -3.73 -10.57
CA ALA A 240 -31.54 -3.44 -11.97
C ALA A 240 -30.05 -3.78 -12.25
N PRO A 241 -29.69 -4.86 -13.00
CA PRO A 241 -30.39 -5.38 -14.17
C PRO A 241 -30.38 -6.93 -14.33
N VAL A 242 -31.53 -7.61 -14.31
CA VAL A 242 -31.75 -8.85 -15.10
C VAL A 242 -33.25 -8.96 -15.45
N ALA A 243 -33.54 -8.99 -16.76
CA ALA A 243 -34.76 -9.49 -17.44
C ALA A 243 -36.12 -8.86 -17.02
N ARG A 244 -36.87 -8.15 -17.87
CA ARG A 244 -37.39 -8.50 -19.21
C ARG A 244 -38.13 -9.85 -19.22
N GLY A 245 -39.42 -9.84 -18.92
CA GLY A 245 -40.32 -10.95 -19.22
C GLY A 245 -41.65 -10.95 -18.43
N GLU A 246 -42.74 -10.61 -19.12
CA GLU A 246 -44.12 -11.13 -18.94
C GLU A 246 -44.90 -10.65 -17.68
N ALA A 247 -45.89 -9.75 -17.81
CA ALA A 247 -47.31 -10.01 -18.16
C ALA A 247 -47.93 -11.12 -17.29
N SER A 248 -48.95 -10.94 -16.43
CA SER A 248 -50.30 -10.41 -16.65
C SER A 248 -51.12 -10.49 -15.32
N PRO A 249 -52.30 -9.86 -15.18
CA PRO A 249 -53.01 -9.60 -13.91
C PRO A 249 -54.27 -10.46 -13.66
N SER A 250 -54.71 -10.58 -12.40
CA SER A 250 -56.13 -10.82 -12.06
C SER A 250 -56.48 -10.56 -10.59
N ALA A 251 -57.32 -9.54 -10.34
CA ALA A 251 -58.32 -9.49 -9.27
C ALA A 251 -59.61 -10.23 -9.77
N PRO A 252 -60.78 -10.31 -9.07
CA PRO A 252 -61.22 -9.63 -7.84
C PRO A 252 -62.15 -10.43 -6.85
N ALA A 253 -62.45 -9.77 -5.72
CA ALA A 253 -63.73 -9.68 -4.97
C ALA A 253 -64.66 -10.90 -4.75
N ALA A 254 -65.05 -11.11 -3.48
CA ALA A 254 -66.41 -11.54 -3.11
C ALA A 254 -66.79 -11.12 -1.68
N ALA A 255 -67.82 -10.27 -1.59
CA ALA A 255 -68.56 -9.96 -0.38
C ALA A 255 -69.80 -10.87 -0.29
N LEU A 256 -70.22 -11.31 0.91
CA LEU A 256 -71.63 -11.57 1.18
C LEU A 256 -72.00 -11.57 2.68
N ARG A 257 -73.01 -10.76 2.93
CA ARG A 257 -73.82 -10.50 4.13
C ARG A 257 -74.45 -11.77 4.73
N THR A 258 -74.56 -11.82 6.07
CA THR A 258 -75.80 -12.26 6.75
C THR A 258 -75.97 -11.51 8.07
N ARG A 259 -77.18 -11.01 8.31
CA ARG A 259 -77.61 -10.17 9.44
C ARG A 259 -78.96 -10.75 9.89
N THR A 260 -79.07 -11.27 11.12
CA THR A 260 -80.32 -11.40 11.93
C THR A 260 -80.13 -12.34 13.12
N ALA A 261 -79.92 -11.80 14.33
CA ALA A 261 -80.23 -12.45 15.62
C ALA A 261 -79.99 -11.49 16.81
N ALA A 262 -80.67 -10.35 16.83
CA ALA A 262 -80.58 -9.41 17.96
C ALA A 262 -81.76 -9.65 18.91
N ARG A 263 -81.48 -10.23 20.10
CA ARG A 263 -81.93 -9.68 21.42
C ARG A 263 -81.68 -10.53 22.67
N ARG A 264 -80.92 -11.63 22.61
CA ARG A 264 -80.39 -12.30 23.83
C ARG A 264 -78.89 -12.65 23.80
N LEU A 265 -78.12 -12.10 22.85
CA LEU A 265 -76.72 -12.46 22.56
C LEU A 265 -75.69 -11.38 22.97
N SER A 266 -76.01 -10.43 23.86
CA SER A 266 -75.08 -9.35 24.23
C SER A 266 -73.68 -9.84 24.67
N PRO A 267 -73.53 -10.84 25.56
CA PRO A 267 -72.20 -11.32 25.97
C PRO A 267 -71.53 -12.23 24.92
N ILE A 268 -72.31 -12.93 24.09
CA ILE A 268 -71.78 -13.79 23.02
C ILE A 268 -71.27 -12.94 21.85
N ALA A 269 -71.92 -11.81 21.58
CA ALA A 269 -71.47 -10.85 20.58
C ALA A 269 -70.19 -10.11 21.00
N THR A 270 -70.04 -9.74 22.28
CA THR A 270 -68.80 -9.14 22.79
C THR A 270 -67.65 -10.14 22.75
N LEU A 271 -67.87 -11.40 23.14
CA LEU A 271 -66.86 -12.46 23.03
C LEU A 271 -66.45 -12.73 21.57
N GLY A 272 -67.39 -12.73 20.63
CA GLY A 272 -67.08 -12.86 19.21
C GLY A 272 -66.29 -11.68 18.66
N GLN A 273 -66.58 -10.45 19.11
CA GLN A 273 -65.83 -9.26 18.73
C GLN A 273 -64.42 -9.26 19.32
N ASP A 274 -64.26 -9.68 20.58
CA ASP A 274 -62.96 -9.76 21.23
C ASP A 274 -62.09 -10.88 20.64
N LEU A 275 -62.70 -12.02 20.26
CA LEU A 275 -62.02 -13.08 19.51
C LEU A 275 -61.53 -12.57 18.14
N ALA A 276 -62.36 -11.84 17.40
CA ALA A 276 -61.97 -11.27 16.10
C ALA A 276 -60.84 -10.24 16.25
N ARG A 277 -60.88 -9.39 17.29
CA ARG A 277 -59.78 -8.46 17.60
C ARG A 277 -58.49 -9.20 17.96
N ALA A 278 -58.59 -10.27 18.76
CA ALA A 278 -57.44 -11.10 19.10
C ALA A 278 -56.84 -11.77 17.86
N GLN A 279 -57.67 -12.27 16.93
CA GLN A 279 -57.21 -12.83 15.65
C GLN A 279 -56.46 -11.80 14.79
N ILE A 280 -57.02 -10.60 14.62
CA ILE A 280 -56.34 -9.51 13.90
C ILE A 280 -55.01 -9.18 14.57
N LYS A 281 -54.97 -9.13 15.90
CA LYS A 281 -53.73 -8.86 16.64
C LYS A 281 -52.67 -9.95 16.45
N VAL A 282 -53.08 -11.22 16.41
CA VAL A 282 -52.19 -12.34 16.12
C VAL A 282 -51.63 -12.21 14.70
N GLU A 283 -52.47 -11.94 13.70
CA GLU A 283 -52.04 -11.74 12.32
C GLU A 283 -51.05 -10.55 12.19
N GLU A 284 -51.33 -9.43 12.86
CA GLU A 284 -50.41 -8.28 12.92
C GLU A 284 -49.05 -8.66 13.51
N LEU A 285 -49.04 -9.39 14.63
CA LEU A 285 -47.80 -9.82 15.28
C LEU A 285 -47.03 -10.86 14.46
N GLU A 286 -47.73 -11.74 13.74
CA GLU A 286 -47.11 -12.70 12.82
C GLU A 286 -46.47 -12.00 11.62
N ILE A 287 -47.12 -10.98 11.06
CA ILE A 287 -46.56 -10.14 9.99
C ILE A 287 -45.32 -9.40 10.50
N GLU A 288 -45.38 -8.83 11.70
CA GLU A 288 -44.26 -8.10 12.30
C GLU A 288 -43.08 -9.04 12.61
N LEU A 289 -43.35 -10.22 13.16
CA LEU A 289 -42.34 -11.26 13.36
C LEU A 289 -41.71 -11.67 12.02
N GLY A 290 -42.51 -11.86 10.98
CA GLY A 290 -42.03 -12.15 9.63
C GLY A 290 -41.20 -11.02 9.01
N ARG A 291 -41.47 -9.76 9.37
CA ARG A 291 -40.65 -8.60 8.97
C ARG A 291 -39.31 -8.61 9.70
N GLN A 292 -39.32 -8.83 11.02
CA GLN A 292 -38.11 -8.90 11.84
C GLN A 292 -37.18 -10.04 11.40
N LEU A 293 -37.73 -11.23 11.10
CA LEU A 293 -36.94 -12.36 10.59
C LEU A 293 -36.26 -12.05 9.25
N ARG A 294 -36.95 -11.34 8.34
CA ARG A 294 -36.37 -10.92 7.06
C ARG A 294 -35.23 -9.91 7.27
N LEU A 295 -35.44 -8.92 8.13
CA LEU A 295 -34.38 -7.97 8.50
C LEU A 295 -33.17 -8.71 9.08
N GLN A 296 -33.40 -9.63 10.03
CA GLN A 296 -32.33 -10.44 10.63
C GLN A 296 -31.57 -11.26 9.58
N ALA A 297 -32.26 -11.87 8.61
CA ALA A 297 -31.62 -12.59 7.52
C ALA A 297 -30.76 -11.67 6.64
N MET A 298 -31.24 -10.47 6.31
CA MET A 298 -30.45 -9.48 5.56
C MET A 298 -29.21 -9.04 6.32
N TRP A 299 -29.33 -8.76 7.63
CA TRP A 299 -28.18 -8.43 8.48
C TRP A 299 -27.15 -9.54 8.53
N LEU A 300 -27.58 -10.80 8.66
CA LEU A 300 -26.69 -11.96 8.65
C LEU A 300 -25.99 -12.12 7.30
N GLN A 301 -26.68 -11.88 6.18
CA GLN A 301 -26.07 -11.92 4.86
C GLN A 301 -25.02 -10.81 4.69
N ASN A 302 -25.36 -9.58 5.05
CA ASN A 302 -24.44 -8.44 4.95
C ASN A 302 -23.17 -8.66 5.79
N ASN A 303 -23.32 -9.17 7.03
CA ASN A 303 -22.17 -9.52 7.86
C ASN A 303 -21.26 -10.56 7.20
N ARG A 304 -21.82 -11.60 6.56
CA ARG A 304 -21.03 -12.60 5.83
C ARG A 304 -20.30 -12.00 4.63
N GLU A 305 -20.92 -11.09 3.91
CA GLU A 305 -20.30 -10.40 2.77
C GLU A 305 -19.12 -9.53 3.23
N LEU A 306 -19.31 -8.77 4.32
CA LEU A 306 -18.25 -7.98 4.95
C LEU A 306 -17.10 -8.83 5.47
N GLU A 307 -17.39 -9.97 6.11
CA GLU A 307 -16.37 -10.94 6.54
C GLU A 307 -15.55 -11.45 5.33
N ALA A 308 -16.22 -11.83 4.24
CA ALA A 308 -15.56 -12.28 3.02
C ALA A 308 -14.73 -11.18 2.34
N GLU A 309 -15.12 -9.91 2.46
CA GLU A 309 -14.33 -8.77 2.00
C GLU A 309 -13.10 -8.52 2.89
N CYS A 310 -13.26 -8.59 4.21
CA CYS A 310 -12.15 -8.52 5.14
C CYS A 310 -11.12 -9.62 4.86
N ASP A 311 -11.55 -10.85 4.59
CA ASP A 311 -10.66 -11.95 4.26
C ASP A 311 -9.93 -11.74 2.93
N ARG A 312 -10.63 -11.24 1.90
CA ARG A 312 -10.00 -10.83 0.63
C ARG A 312 -8.94 -9.75 0.84
N HIS A 313 -9.21 -8.76 1.68
CA HIS A 313 -8.25 -7.70 1.99
C HIS A 313 -7.05 -8.22 2.80
N ARG A 314 -7.28 -9.09 3.79
CA ARG A 314 -6.19 -9.74 4.55
C ARG A 314 -5.28 -10.56 3.65
N ALA A 315 -5.84 -11.36 2.75
CA ALA A 315 -5.07 -12.13 1.77
C ALA A 315 -4.24 -11.20 0.87
N ARG A 316 -4.84 -10.12 0.37
CA ARG A 316 -4.12 -9.15 -0.45
C ARG A 316 -2.98 -8.45 0.29
N ILE A 317 -3.16 -8.14 1.58
CA ILE A 317 -2.11 -7.57 2.42
C ILE A 317 -0.96 -8.57 2.58
N ALA A 318 -1.26 -9.84 2.88
CA ALA A 318 -0.24 -10.88 3.01
C ALA A 318 0.57 -11.09 1.70
N ASP A 319 -0.10 -11.06 0.54
CA ASP A 319 0.59 -11.15 -0.76
C ASP A 319 1.54 -9.97 -0.99
N LEU A 320 1.11 -8.75 -0.65
CA LEU A 320 1.93 -7.54 -0.78
C LEU A 320 3.10 -7.52 0.21
N GLU A 321 2.90 -8.02 1.43
CA GLU A 321 3.96 -8.20 2.41
C GLU A 321 5.01 -9.21 1.93
N SER A 322 4.58 -10.33 1.35
CA SER A 322 5.48 -11.30 0.73
C SER A 322 6.30 -10.68 -0.41
N GLN A 323 5.65 -9.96 -1.33
CA GLN A 323 6.34 -9.28 -2.44
C GLN A 323 7.33 -8.23 -1.94
N ASN A 324 6.98 -7.50 -0.88
CA ASN A 324 7.88 -6.53 -0.27
C ASN A 324 9.09 -7.21 0.38
N GLY A 325 8.89 -8.35 1.04
CA GLY A 325 9.97 -9.19 1.56
C GLY A 325 10.93 -9.66 0.46
N ASP A 326 10.40 -10.13 -0.67
CA ASP A 326 11.21 -10.59 -1.81
C ASP A 326 12.05 -9.45 -2.42
N ILE A 327 11.48 -8.25 -2.57
CA ILE A 327 12.19 -7.08 -3.09
C ILE A 327 13.27 -6.61 -2.12
N GLN A 328 13.00 -6.60 -0.81
CA GLN A 328 14.01 -6.27 0.21
C GLN A 328 15.19 -7.24 0.16
N GLU A 329 14.93 -8.54 0.03
CA GLU A 329 15.98 -9.56 -0.11
C GLU A 329 16.83 -9.33 -1.37
N GLN A 330 16.20 -8.99 -2.50
CA GLN A 330 16.94 -8.63 -3.73
C GLN A 330 17.82 -7.39 -3.53
N ILE A 331 17.33 -6.35 -2.85
CA ILE A 331 18.11 -5.15 -2.52
C ILE A 331 19.32 -5.52 -1.65
N PHE A 332 19.15 -6.37 -0.64
CA PHE A 332 20.24 -6.83 0.20
C PHE A 332 21.29 -7.63 -0.58
N GLN A 333 20.85 -8.52 -1.48
CA GLN A 333 21.77 -9.27 -2.35
C GLN A 333 22.55 -8.34 -3.28
N HIS A 334 21.90 -7.32 -3.86
CA HIS A 334 22.56 -6.34 -4.70
C HIS A 334 23.56 -5.50 -3.90
N ALA A 335 23.17 -4.98 -2.72
CA ALA A 335 24.06 -4.23 -1.85
C ALA A 335 25.29 -5.05 -1.43
N ARG A 336 25.10 -6.34 -1.15
CA ARG A 336 26.20 -7.27 -0.89
C ARG A 336 27.12 -7.41 -2.10
N GLN A 337 26.59 -7.61 -3.30
CA GLN A 337 27.41 -7.68 -4.52
C GLN A 337 28.21 -6.40 -4.75
N VAL A 338 27.59 -5.23 -4.56
CA VAL A 338 28.29 -3.93 -4.66
C VAL A 338 29.44 -3.87 -3.65
N SER A 339 29.22 -4.27 -2.40
CA SER A 339 30.29 -4.29 -1.39
C SER A 339 31.43 -5.25 -1.75
N GLU A 340 31.13 -6.40 -2.37
CA GLU A 340 32.13 -7.34 -2.86
C GLU A 340 32.94 -6.72 -4.01
N TYR A 341 32.30 -5.98 -4.92
CA TYR A 341 32.97 -5.23 -5.99
C TYR A 341 33.84 -4.10 -5.46
N GLU A 342 33.34 -3.31 -4.51
CA GLU A 342 34.12 -2.26 -3.86
C GLU A 342 35.37 -2.82 -3.20
N ALA A 343 35.24 -3.96 -2.49
CA ALA A 343 36.38 -4.65 -1.89
C ALA A 343 37.41 -5.09 -2.95
N THR A 344 36.98 -5.56 -4.14
CA THR A 344 37.93 -5.86 -5.22
C THR A 344 38.61 -4.63 -5.78
N ILE A 345 37.88 -3.54 -5.99
CA ILE A 345 38.47 -2.30 -6.49
C ILE A 345 39.53 -1.81 -5.51
N HIS A 346 39.26 -1.87 -4.20
CA HIS A 346 40.23 -1.56 -3.16
C HIS A 346 41.45 -2.49 -3.21
N HIS A 347 41.24 -3.80 -3.32
CA HIS A 347 42.35 -4.75 -3.44
C HIS A 347 43.25 -4.44 -4.64
N TRP A 348 42.69 -4.22 -5.83
CA TRP A 348 43.46 -3.88 -7.03
C TRP A 348 44.16 -2.53 -6.91
N LYS A 349 43.50 -1.54 -6.28
CA LYS A 349 44.12 -0.24 -5.98
C LYS A 349 45.32 -0.41 -5.06
N ASP A 350 45.22 -1.24 -4.03
CA ASP A 350 46.30 -1.51 -3.09
C ASP A 350 47.45 -2.27 -3.77
N GLN A 351 47.15 -3.28 -4.59
CA GLN A 351 48.15 -3.99 -5.41
C GLN A 351 48.88 -3.03 -6.35
N TYR A 352 48.14 -2.14 -7.01
CA TYR A 352 48.70 -1.15 -7.91
C TYR A 352 49.63 -0.17 -7.15
N ILE A 353 49.20 0.38 -6.01
CA ILE A 353 50.04 1.23 -5.17
C ILE A 353 51.31 0.49 -4.72
N ALA A 354 51.20 -0.79 -4.36
CA ALA A 354 52.36 -1.61 -3.99
C ALA A 354 53.34 -1.76 -5.16
N SER A 355 52.86 -2.03 -6.38
CA SER A 355 53.70 -2.08 -7.58
C SER A 355 54.37 -0.73 -7.90
N GLN A 356 53.65 0.39 -7.74
CA GLN A 356 54.24 1.72 -7.92
C GLN A 356 55.39 1.97 -6.93
N ARG A 357 55.22 1.58 -5.66
CA ARG A 357 56.30 1.69 -4.66
C ARG A 357 57.51 0.84 -5.01
N GLN A 358 57.29 -0.36 -5.56
CA GLN A 358 58.38 -1.21 -6.03
C GLN A 358 59.13 -0.55 -7.19
N ILE A 359 58.41 -0.02 -8.18
CA ILE A 359 59.00 0.71 -9.32
C ILE A 359 59.81 1.92 -8.82
N ALA A 360 59.27 2.70 -7.89
CA ALA A 360 59.99 3.83 -7.30
C ALA A 360 61.29 3.37 -6.59
N SER A 361 61.25 2.28 -5.83
CA SER A 361 62.45 1.73 -5.19
C SER A 361 63.49 1.21 -6.19
N PHE A 362 63.05 0.62 -7.32
CA PHE A 362 63.95 0.24 -8.41
C PHE A 362 64.57 1.46 -9.08
N LYS A 363 63.80 2.54 -9.27
CA LYS A 363 64.31 3.81 -9.79
C LYS A 363 65.40 4.38 -8.88
N GLU A 364 65.16 4.43 -7.57
CA GLU A 364 66.16 4.88 -6.59
C GLU A 364 67.44 4.02 -6.62
N LEU A 365 67.30 2.69 -6.73
CA LEU A 365 68.44 1.79 -6.87
C LEU A 365 69.21 2.05 -8.17
N LEU A 366 68.53 2.21 -9.30
CA LEU A 366 69.16 2.53 -10.58
C LEU A 366 69.88 3.88 -10.55
N ASP A 367 69.25 4.90 -9.98
CA ASP A 367 69.85 6.22 -9.79
C ASP A 367 71.14 6.11 -8.94
N SER A 368 71.12 5.30 -7.87
CA SER A 368 72.31 5.07 -7.03
C SER A 368 73.44 4.36 -7.79
N VAL A 369 73.11 3.37 -8.62
CA VAL A 369 74.07 2.64 -9.46
C VAL A 369 74.64 3.56 -10.54
N GLN A 370 73.82 4.40 -11.16
CA GLN A 370 74.25 5.37 -12.16
C GLN A 370 75.25 6.37 -11.57
N VAL A 371 75.00 6.90 -10.37
CA VAL A 371 75.94 7.79 -9.66
C VAL A 371 77.26 7.08 -9.39
N HIS A 372 77.22 5.82 -8.94
CA HIS A 372 78.43 5.02 -8.71
C HIS A 372 79.21 4.73 -9.99
N LEU A 373 78.52 4.43 -11.10
CA LEU A 373 79.13 4.20 -12.41
C LEU A 373 79.80 5.47 -12.93
N LEU A 374 79.13 6.63 -12.86
CA LEU A 374 79.69 7.92 -13.28
C LEU A 374 80.90 8.37 -12.43
N ALA A 375 80.99 7.90 -11.19
CA ALA A 375 82.15 8.14 -10.32
C ALA A 375 83.34 7.21 -10.61
N SER A 376 83.15 6.12 -11.36
CA SER A 376 84.22 5.22 -11.79
C SER A 376 84.99 5.84 -12.96
N GLU A 377 86.32 5.76 -12.95
CA GLU A 377 87.18 6.41 -13.97
C GLU A 377 87.24 5.64 -15.30
N GLN A 378 86.78 4.38 -15.32
CA GLN A 378 86.62 3.54 -16.50
C GLN A 378 85.14 3.20 -16.68
N VAL A 379 84.43 3.97 -17.50
CA VAL A 379 83.02 3.69 -17.84
C VAL A 379 82.93 3.31 -19.31
N ASP A 380 82.44 2.11 -19.57
CA ASP A 380 82.08 1.71 -20.93
C ASP A 380 80.84 2.51 -21.39
N PRO A 381 80.92 3.18 -22.56
CA PRO A 381 79.84 4.02 -23.06
C PRO A 381 78.58 3.21 -23.40
N GLU A 382 78.73 1.94 -23.79
CA GLU A 382 77.62 1.05 -24.10
C GLU A 382 76.78 0.71 -22.86
N LEU A 383 77.43 0.49 -21.71
CA LEU A 383 76.73 0.21 -20.46
C LEU A 383 75.87 1.43 -20.04
N THR A 384 76.42 2.63 -20.23
CA THR A 384 75.73 3.89 -19.92
C THR A 384 74.49 4.09 -20.80
N ALA A 385 74.54 3.68 -22.07
CA ALA A 385 73.41 3.73 -22.98
C ALA A 385 72.29 2.74 -22.58
N ILE A 386 72.65 1.54 -22.13
CA ILE A 386 71.67 0.55 -21.66
C ILE A 386 70.96 1.05 -20.39
N PHE A 387 71.70 1.68 -19.47
CA PHE A 387 71.10 2.26 -18.26
C PHE A 387 70.16 3.44 -18.54
N SER A 388 70.52 4.32 -19.50
CA SER A 388 69.64 5.42 -19.88
C SER A 388 68.38 4.92 -20.60
N GLU A 389 68.49 3.89 -21.44
CA GLU A 389 67.34 3.24 -22.07
C GLU A 389 66.41 2.61 -21.01
N LEU A 390 66.96 1.85 -20.05
CA LEU A 390 66.19 1.26 -18.95
C LEU A 390 65.49 2.33 -18.08
N MET A 391 66.18 3.41 -17.75
CA MET A 391 65.61 4.53 -17.00
C MET A 391 64.48 5.21 -17.77
N THR A 392 64.64 5.42 -19.08
CA THR A 392 63.57 6.00 -19.91
C THR A 392 62.36 5.06 -20.00
N MET A 393 62.54 3.73 -20.08
CA MET A 393 61.41 2.79 -20.03
C MET A 393 60.67 2.86 -18.69
N ILE A 394 61.38 2.90 -17.56
CA ILE A 394 60.77 3.00 -16.22
C ILE A 394 60.05 4.34 -16.04
N GLU A 395 60.60 5.42 -16.58
CA GLU A 395 59.99 6.76 -16.52
C GLU A 395 58.74 6.87 -17.39
N VAL A 396 58.71 6.23 -18.57
CA VAL A 396 57.51 6.13 -19.40
C VAL A 396 56.41 5.34 -18.67
N VAL A 397 56.75 4.22 -18.04
CA VAL A 397 55.80 3.42 -17.25
C VAL A 397 55.27 4.22 -16.05
N SER A 398 56.10 5.06 -15.43
CA SER A 398 55.71 5.88 -14.27
C SER A 398 54.88 7.11 -14.62
N THR A 399 55.07 7.68 -15.82
CA THR A 399 54.43 8.93 -16.26
C THR A 399 53.12 8.73 -17.01
N LEU A 400 52.85 7.53 -17.51
CA LEU A 400 51.57 7.21 -18.17
C LEU A 400 50.34 7.44 -17.26
N ASP A 401 50.53 7.37 -15.94
CA ASP A 401 49.42 7.27 -14.96
C ASP A 401 48.92 8.58 -14.36
N SER A 402 49.64 9.70 -14.45
CA SER A 402 49.22 10.96 -13.80
C SER A 402 48.30 11.83 -14.65
N SER A 403 48.23 11.60 -15.96
CA SER A 403 47.63 12.54 -16.92
C SER A 403 46.39 12.01 -17.62
N ASN A 404 46.15 10.68 -17.62
CA ASN A 404 45.22 10.04 -18.56
C ASN A 404 44.05 9.27 -17.93
N LEU A 405 43.82 9.36 -16.62
CA LEU A 405 42.73 8.64 -15.93
C LEU A 405 41.30 9.06 -16.32
N HIS A 406 41.12 10.04 -17.22
CA HIS A 406 39.81 10.45 -17.72
C HIS A 406 39.51 10.04 -19.17
N SER A 407 40.44 9.41 -19.89
CA SER A 407 40.21 9.18 -21.34
C SER A 407 40.71 7.85 -21.89
N LEU A 408 40.85 6.80 -21.08
CA LEU A 408 41.24 5.48 -21.58
C LEU A 408 40.09 4.46 -21.46
N SER A 409 39.42 4.31 -22.61
CA SER A 409 38.73 3.11 -23.04
C SER A 409 39.71 1.93 -23.06
N ALA A 410 39.33 0.85 -22.37
CA ALA A 410 39.81 -0.55 -22.43
C ALA A 410 41.35 -0.80 -22.41
N PRO A 411 41.87 -1.50 -21.36
CA PRO A 411 43.30 -1.84 -21.30
C PRO A 411 43.65 -3.04 -22.20
N PRO A 412 44.87 -3.09 -22.76
CA PRO A 412 45.37 -4.29 -23.43
C PRO A 412 45.62 -5.39 -22.40
N ILE A 413 45.05 -6.56 -22.68
CA ILE A 413 45.12 -7.77 -21.84
C ILE A 413 46.57 -8.28 -21.85
N ALA A 414 47.39 -7.74 -20.95
CA ALA A 414 48.61 -8.42 -20.53
C ALA A 414 48.19 -9.74 -19.86
N ARG A 415 48.95 -10.81 -20.10
CA ARG A 415 48.70 -12.16 -19.57
C ARG A 415 48.74 -12.14 -18.04
N PHE A 416 47.61 -11.82 -17.42
CA PHE A 416 47.41 -11.89 -15.99
C PHE A 416 47.52 -13.35 -15.55
N ASN A 417 48.35 -13.58 -14.54
CA ASN A 417 48.43 -14.87 -13.87
C ASN A 417 47.05 -15.14 -13.23
N PRO A 418 46.30 -16.18 -13.64
CA PRO A 418 44.93 -16.43 -13.17
C PRO A 418 44.85 -16.83 -11.68
N LEU A 419 45.99 -16.95 -11.01
CA LEU A 419 46.10 -17.39 -9.62
C LEU A 419 45.78 -16.32 -8.57
N ASP A 420 45.66 -15.05 -8.97
CA ASP A 420 45.47 -13.95 -8.02
C ASP A 420 44.10 -13.26 -8.13
N LEU A 421 43.14 -13.90 -8.82
CA LEU A 421 41.75 -13.43 -8.76
C LEU A 421 41.10 -13.88 -7.44
N PRO A 422 40.47 -12.97 -6.69
CA PRO A 422 39.70 -13.32 -5.50
C PRO A 422 38.68 -14.43 -5.78
N ASP A 423 38.64 -15.41 -4.89
CA ASP A 423 37.90 -16.68 -4.99
C ASP A 423 36.43 -16.53 -5.43
N PHE A 424 35.80 -15.41 -5.11
CA PHE A 424 34.40 -15.16 -5.44
C PHE A 424 34.16 -14.82 -6.92
N LEU A 425 35.14 -14.21 -7.61
CA LEU A 425 35.09 -14.01 -9.06
C LEU A 425 35.27 -15.35 -9.81
N LEU A 426 36.04 -16.27 -9.23
CA LEU A 426 36.19 -17.64 -9.75
C LEU A 426 34.90 -18.46 -9.57
N ARG A 427 34.19 -18.31 -8.43
CA ARG A 427 32.90 -18.98 -8.20
C ARG A 427 31.81 -18.55 -9.18
N ARG A 428 31.81 -17.29 -9.64
CA ARG A 428 30.78 -16.79 -10.57
C ARG A 428 30.91 -17.35 -11.99
N ARG A 429 32.13 -17.61 -12.47
CA ARG A 429 32.35 -18.29 -13.77
C ARG A 429 31.82 -19.72 -13.77
N SER A 430 31.81 -20.37 -12.60
CA SER A 430 31.33 -21.76 -12.46
C SER A 430 29.81 -21.90 -12.57
N TYR A 431 29.05 -20.85 -12.26
CA TYR A 431 27.58 -20.85 -12.30
C TYR A 431 26.99 -20.55 -13.69
N ARG A 432 27.77 -19.98 -14.63
CA ARG A 432 27.30 -19.72 -16.00
C ARG A 432 27.38 -20.94 -16.93
N HIS A 433 28.00 -22.04 -16.50
CA HIS A 433 28.17 -23.25 -17.29
C HIS A 433 27.35 -24.46 -16.77
N ARG A 434 26.37 -24.22 -15.91
CA ARG A 434 25.27 -25.14 -15.63
C ARG A 434 23.97 -24.48 -16.05
#